data_AF-A0A4V2AHG1-F1
#
_entry.id   AF-A0A4V2AHG1-F1
#
_cell.length_a   1.000
_cell.length_b   1.000
_cell.length_c   1.000
_cell.angle_alpha   90.00
_cell.angle_beta   90.00
_cell.angle_gamma   90.00
#
_symmetry.space_group_name_H-M   'P 1'
#
loop_
_entity.id
_entity.type
_entity.pdbx_description
1 polymer ?
#
loop_
_entity_poly.entity_id
_entity_poly.type
_entity_poly.pdbx_seq_one_letter_code
_entity_poly.pdbx_strand_id
1 'polypeptide(L)'
;MAASSRAPMTPLERRRLTGRRVGIALFATLVSGATLLWTIEILTTVWGSAPASPAGCAAGTSKLERAVERARLAYATGSGEEDERAALARYRGALEPEWAERKAVEAACLQDAAGRKRLKDVVALRYAEEHAVRYESLGLAPLRRKLKGTPPSSL
;
A
#
# COMPACT_ATOMS: atom_id res chain seq x y z
N MET A 1 -4.19 -61.81 -13.71
CA MET A 1 -4.32 -61.05 -12.45
C MET A 1 -3.13 -61.38 -11.55
N ALA A 2 -2.07 -60.58 -11.60
CA ALA A 2 -0.89 -60.81 -10.76
C ALA A 2 -1.07 -60.08 -9.42
N ALA A 3 -1.17 -60.83 -8.33
CA ALA A 3 -1.20 -60.30 -6.97
C ALA A 3 0.20 -59.79 -6.62
N SER A 4 0.35 -58.47 -6.49
CA SER A 4 1.58 -57.86 -6.00
C SER A 4 1.67 -58.08 -4.48
N SER A 5 2.43 -59.10 -4.09
CA SER A 5 2.79 -59.42 -2.71
C SER A 5 3.72 -58.34 -2.16
N ARG A 6 3.19 -57.44 -1.32
CA ARG A 6 4.01 -56.48 -0.58
C ARG A 6 4.88 -57.26 0.40
N ALA A 7 6.20 -57.23 0.20
CA ALA A 7 7.16 -57.78 1.15
C ALA A 7 6.96 -57.14 2.55
N PRO A 8 7.13 -57.89 3.64
CA PRO A 8 6.99 -57.36 4.99
C PRO A 8 8.10 -56.34 5.27
N MET A 9 7.72 -55.07 5.40
CA MET A 9 8.66 -53.99 5.72
C MET A 9 9.35 -54.22 7.06
N THR A 10 10.64 -53.91 7.11
CA THR A 10 11.43 -54.00 8.35
C THR A 10 10.98 -52.93 9.36
N PRO A 11 11.13 -53.16 10.68
CA PRO A 11 10.73 -52.19 11.71
C PRO A 11 11.47 -50.85 11.61
N LEU A 12 12.69 -50.82 11.06
CA LEU A 12 13.47 -49.60 10.82
C LEU A 12 12.88 -48.74 9.69
N GLU A 13 12.48 -49.36 8.58
CA GLU A 13 11.80 -48.66 7.47
C GLU A 13 10.46 -48.07 7.94
N ARG A 14 9.71 -48.81 8.76
CA ARG A 14 8.45 -48.34 9.34
C ARG A 14 8.68 -47.11 10.23
N ARG A 15 9.69 -47.11 11.10
CA ARG A 15 10.04 -45.95 11.95
C ARG A 15 10.46 -44.73 11.11
N ARG A 16 11.24 -44.94 10.05
CA ARG A 16 11.71 -43.86 9.15
C ARG A 16 10.55 -43.21 8.38
N LEU A 17 9.60 -44.01 7.89
CA LEU A 17 8.38 -43.51 7.24
C LEU A 17 7.50 -42.72 8.22
N THR A 18 7.34 -43.19 9.45
CA THR A 18 6.59 -42.46 10.49
C THR A 18 7.26 -41.14 10.84
N GLY A 19 8.58 -41.12 11.04
CA GLY A 19 9.33 -39.89 11.29
C GLY A 19 9.18 -38.86 10.16
N ARG A 20 9.26 -39.31 8.89
CA ARG A 20 9.04 -38.44 7.73
C ARG A 20 7.63 -37.87 7.68
N ARG A 21 6.61 -38.69 7.97
CA ARG A 21 5.21 -38.24 8.00
C ARG A 21 4.95 -37.24 9.11
N VAL A 22 5.49 -37.48 10.30
CA VAL A 22 5.38 -36.54 11.44
C VAL A 22 6.08 -35.22 11.12
N GLY A 23 7.28 -35.27 10.55
CA GLY A 23 8.00 -34.07 10.12
C GLY A 23 7.24 -33.26 9.06
N ILE A 24 6.69 -33.94 8.04
CA ILE A 24 5.85 -33.29 7.01
C ILE A 24 4.59 -32.69 7.65
N ALA A 25 3.91 -33.42 8.52
CA ALA A 25 2.70 -32.95 9.18
C ALA A 25 2.96 -31.70 10.04
N LEU A 26 4.04 -31.70 10.83
CA LEU A 26 4.43 -30.54 11.64
C LEU A 26 4.78 -29.33 10.76
N PHE A 27 5.60 -29.54 9.73
CA PHE A 27 5.96 -28.48 8.79
C PHE A 27 4.74 -27.91 8.07
N ALA A 28 3.88 -28.77 7.53
CA ALA A 28 2.66 -28.37 6.86
C ALA A 28 1.72 -27.60 7.78
N THR A 29 1.60 -28.03 9.06
CA THR A 29 0.77 -27.34 10.06
C THR A 29 1.31 -25.95 10.36
N LEU A 30 2.63 -25.81 10.59
CA LEU A 30 3.27 -24.52 10.87
C LEU A 30 3.11 -23.55 9.70
N VAL A 31 3.45 -23.99 8.48
CA VAL A 31 3.37 -23.15 7.28
C VAL A 31 1.92 -22.77 6.98
N SER A 32 0.99 -23.72 7.05
CA SER A 32 -0.42 -23.43 6.79
C SER A 32 -1.02 -22.50 7.85
N GLY A 33 -0.67 -22.71 9.12
CA GLY A 33 -1.11 -21.85 10.22
C GLY A 33 -0.62 -20.41 10.07
N ALA A 34 0.68 -20.22 9.79
CA ALA A 34 1.24 -18.89 9.53
C ALA A 34 0.61 -18.22 8.31
N THR A 35 0.42 -18.99 7.23
CA THR A 35 -0.22 -18.50 6.00
C THR A 35 -1.66 -18.07 6.27
N LEU A 36 -2.44 -18.85 7.02
CA LEU A 36 -3.81 -18.51 7.39
C LEU A 36 -3.87 -17.26 8.26
N LEU A 37 -2.96 -17.13 9.24
CA LEU A 37 -2.89 -15.96 10.11
C LEU A 37 -2.62 -14.69 9.30
N TRP A 38 -1.59 -14.69 8.45
CA TRP A 38 -1.30 -13.55 7.58
C TRP A 38 -2.42 -13.25 6.60
N THR A 39 -3.06 -14.30 6.06
CA THR A 39 -4.22 -14.12 5.19
C THR A 39 -5.31 -13.35 5.96
N ILE A 40 -5.69 -13.82 7.14
CA ILE A 40 -6.71 -13.17 7.97
C ILE A 40 -6.36 -11.71 8.27
N GLU A 41 -5.11 -11.42 8.65
CA GLU A 41 -4.66 -10.07 8.96
C GLU A 41 -4.75 -9.13 7.74
N ILE A 42 -4.39 -9.63 6.55
CA ILE A 42 -4.56 -8.88 5.30
C ILE A 42 -6.05 -8.68 5.02
N LEU A 43 -6.89 -9.71 5.18
CA LEU A 43 -8.32 -9.60 4.96
C LEU A 43 -8.93 -8.53 5.88
N THR A 44 -8.61 -8.55 7.19
CA THR A 44 -9.15 -7.58 8.15
C THR A 44 -8.61 -6.17 7.92
N THR A 45 -7.35 -6.03 7.51
CA THR A 45 -6.78 -4.73 7.19
C THR A 45 -7.42 -4.13 5.93
N VAL A 46 -7.76 -4.95 4.93
CA VAL A 46 -8.36 -4.48 3.67
C VAL A 46 -9.86 -4.26 3.81
N TRP A 47 -10.60 -5.22 4.35
CA TRP A 47 -12.07 -5.20 4.43
C TRP A 47 -12.66 -4.87 5.81
N GLY A 48 -11.86 -4.81 6.86
CA GLY A 48 -12.33 -4.42 8.19
C GLY A 48 -12.79 -2.96 8.23
N SER A 49 -13.87 -2.72 8.97
CA SER A 49 -14.38 -1.39 9.27
C SER A 49 -13.51 -0.71 10.32
N ALA A 50 -12.95 0.45 9.99
CA ALA A 50 -12.32 1.29 11.00
C ALA A 50 -13.41 1.92 11.90
N PRO A 51 -13.13 2.15 13.19
CA PRO A 51 -14.00 2.96 14.01
C PRO A 51 -14.14 4.36 13.39
N ALA A 52 -15.32 4.96 13.51
CA ALA A 52 -15.56 6.31 13.01
C ALA A 52 -14.60 7.30 13.67
N SER A 53 -14.02 8.20 12.86
CA SER A 53 -13.13 9.24 13.37
C SER A 53 -13.84 10.10 14.43
N PRO A 54 -13.23 10.34 15.60
CA PRO A 54 -13.83 11.17 16.65
C PRO A 54 -14.00 12.64 16.21
N ALA A 55 -13.24 13.08 15.19
CA ALA A 55 -13.38 14.41 14.61
C ALA A 55 -14.65 14.58 13.77
N GLY A 56 -15.31 13.48 13.39
CA GLY A 56 -16.47 13.49 12.51
C GLY A 56 -16.12 13.68 11.03
N CYS A 57 -17.12 13.55 10.15
CA CYS A 57 -16.93 13.56 8.70
C CYS A 57 -16.34 14.89 8.18
N ALA A 58 -16.98 16.03 8.47
CA ALA A 58 -16.59 17.32 7.92
C ALA A 58 -15.15 17.73 8.30
N ALA A 59 -14.79 17.60 9.58
CA ALA A 59 -13.45 17.92 10.05
C ALA A 59 -12.42 16.90 9.53
N GLY A 60 -12.78 15.61 9.49
CA GLY A 60 -11.95 14.55 8.92
C GLY A 60 -11.60 14.81 7.45
N THR A 61 -12.59 15.11 6.61
CA THR A 61 -12.37 15.43 5.19
C THR A 61 -11.54 16.69 5.01
N SER A 62 -11.77 17.73 5.83
CA SER A 62 -10.99 18.98 5.77
C SER A 62 -9.52 18.80 6.22
N LYS A 63 -9.23 17.81 7.08
CA LYS A 63 -7.85 17.43 7.41
C LYS A 63 -7.15 16.73 6.24
N LEU A 64 -7.85 15.80 5.58
CA LEU A 64 -7.34 15.10 4.40
C LEU A 64 -7.01 16.07 3.26
N GLU A 65 -7.90 17.03 3.00
CA GLU A 65 -7.71 18.08 1.99
C GLU A 65 -6.45 18.92 2.27
N ARG A 66 -6.30 19.44 3.50
CA ARG A 66 -5.11 20.18 3.92
C ARG A 66 -3.82 19.36 3.84
N ALA A 67 -3.89 18.04 4.07
CA ALA A 67 -2.74 17.17 3.90
C ALA A 67 -2.32 17.04 2.43
N VAL A 68 -3.28 17.02 1.48
CA VAL A 68 -2.97 17.05 0.04
C VAL A 68 -2.29 18.36 -0.36
N GLU A 69 -2.81 19.49 0.11
CA GLU A 69 -2.18 20.81 -0.14
C GLU A 69 -0.75 20.86 0.42
N ARG A 70 -0.55 20.38 1.66
CA ARG A 70 0.77 20.27 2.28
C ARG A 70 1.71 19.38 1.48
N ALA A 71 1.22 18.25 0.99
CA ALA A 71 2.01 17.32 0.18
C ALA A 71 2.44 17.93 -1.15
N ARG A 72 1.56 18.71 -1.78
CA ARG A 72 1.89 19.46 -2.99
C ARG A 72 2.96 20.53 -2.74
N LEU A 73 2.85 21.27 -1.63
CA LEU A 73 3.87 22.24 -1.23
C LEU A 73 5.22 21.57 -0.95
N ALA A 74 5.21 20.43 -0.25
CA ALA A 74 6.42 19.65 0.01
C ALA A 74 7.09 19.21 -1.29
N TYR A 75 6.31 18.77 -2.29
CA TYR A 75 6.84 18.48 -3.63
C TYR A 75 7.46 19.72 -4.28
N ALA A 76 6.77 20.87 -4.25
CA ALA A 76 7.24 22.12 -4.86
C ALA A 76 8.55 22.65 -4.24
N THR A 77 8.81 22.34 -2.96
CA THR A 77 10.08 22.69 -2.29
C THR A 77 11.26 21.79 -2.65
N GLY A 78 11.02 20.70 -3.39
CA GLY A 78 12.09 19.82 -3.87
C GLY A 78 13.02 20.53 -4.87
N SER A 79 14.26 20.06 -4.98
CA SER A 79 15.25 20.64 -5.92
C SER A 79 14.85 20.51 -7.39
N GLY A 80 13.84 19.68 -7.70
CA GLY A 80 13.46 19.33 -9.07
C GLY A 80 14.51 18.47 -9.80
N GLU A 81 15.58 18.08 -9.12
CA GLU A 81 16.65 17.20 -9.63
C GLU A 81 16.49 15.75 -9.16
N GLU A 82 15.51 15.51 -8.28
CA GLU A 82 15.21 14.21 -7.72
C GLU A 82 14.62 13.26 -8.75
N ASP A 83 14.91 11.97 -8.55
CA ASP A 83 14.25 10.92 -9.30
C ASP A 83 12.75 10.84 -8.93
N GLU A 84 11.95 10.23 -9.81
CA GLU A 84 10.50 10.05 -9.58
C GLU A 84 10.23 9.41 -8.21
N ARG A 85 11.09 8.46 -7.81
CA ARG A 85 10.93 7.72 -6.56
C ARG A 85 11.09 8.63 -5.34
N ALA A 86 12.10 9.48 -5.27
CA ALA A 86 12.26 10.42 -4.16
C ALA A 86 11.16 11.48 -4.15
N ALA A 87 10.77 12.01 -5.31
CA ALA A 87 9.68 12.97 -5.44
C ALA A 87 8.35 12.40 -4.91
N LEU A 88 8.01 11.17 -5.30
CA LEU A 88 6.83 10.46 -4.81
C LEU A 88 6.93 10.13 -3.32
N ALA A 89 8.11 9.73 -2.84
CA ALA A 89 8.32 9.44 -1.43
C ALA A 89 8.09 10.68 -0.57
N ARG A 90 8.57 11.85 -1.00
CA ARG A 90 8.31 13.13 -0.29
C ARG A 90 6.84 13.48 -0.30
N TYR A 91 6.19 13.43 -1.47
CA TYR A 91 4.76 13.73 -1.58
C TYR A 91 3.95 12.81 -0.65
N ARG A 92 4.18 11.50 -0.71
CA ARG A 92 3.47 10.52 0.14
C ARG A 92 3.79 10.67 1.62
N GLY A 93 5.04 10.96 1.98
CA GLY A 93 5.43 11.21 3.37
C GLY A 93 4.73 12.43 3.97
N ALA A 94 4.49 13.47 3.16
CA ALA A 94 3.81 14.69 3.59
C ALA A 94 2.28 14.56 3.72
N LEU A 95 1.68 13.51 3.15
CA LEU A 95 0.27 13.15 3.37
C LEU A 95 0.01 12.57 4.77
N GLU A 96 1.05 12.01 5.39
CA GLU A 96 0.94 11.42 6.72
C GLU A 96 0.98 12.51 7.82
N PRO A 97 0.34 12.26 8.98
CA PRO A 97 -0.40 11.04 9.37
C PRO A 97 -1.88 11.03 8.94
N GLU A 98 -2.42 12.12 8.39
CA GLU A 98 -3.86 12.26 8.16
C GLU A 98 -4.42 11.20 7.21
N TRP A 99 -3.62 10.80 6.21
CA TRP A 99 -4.05 9.82 5.21
C TRP A 99 -4.12 8.39 5.74
N ALA A 100 -3.41 8.04 6.82
CA ALA A 100 -3.61 6.78 7.55
C ALA A 100 -5.02 6.68 8.16
N GLU A 101 -5.61 7.80 8.58
CA GLU A 101 -6.94 7.85 9.20
C GLU A 101 -8.10 7.86 8.18
N ARG A 102 -7.81 7.81 6.87
CA ARG A 102 -8.83 7.92 5.81
C ARG A 102 -10.02 6.97 6.01
N LYS A 103 -9.77 5.73 6.40
CA LYS A 103 -10.85 4.74 6.65
C LYS A 103 -11.75 5.13 7.82
N ALA A 104 -11.20 5.76 8.86
CA ALA A 104 -11.98 6.27 9.99
C ALA A 104 -12.85 7.47 9.58
N VAL A 105 -12.33 8.33 8.70
CA VAL A 105 -13.11 9.43 8.10
C VAL A 105 -14.22 8.89 7.21
N GLU A 106 -13.94 7.87 6.39
CA GLU A 106 -14.93 7.18 5.56
C GLU A 106 -16.07 6.59 6.41
N ALA A 107 -15.72 5.92 7.51
CA ALA A 107 -16.70 5.42 8.48
C ALA A 107 -17.53 6.55 9.11
N ALA A 108 -16.91 7.69 9.45
CA ALA A 108 -17.62 8.85 9.97
C ALA A 108 -18.57 9.50 8.94
N CYS A 109 -18.27 9.39 7.64
CA CYS A 109 -19.08 9.93 6.56
C CYS A 109 -20.21 8.98 6.10
N LEU A 110 -20.30 7.74 6.63
CA LEU A 110 -21.25 6.72 6.15
C LEU A 110 -22.69 7.21 6.05
N GLN A 111 -23.16 8.03 7.00
CA GLN A 111 -24.54 8.53 7.04
C GLN A 111 -24.73 9.92 6.41
N ASP A 112 -23.66 10.57 5.94
CA ASP A 112 -23.69 11.92 5.36
C ASP A 112 -23.43 11.88 3.85
N ALA A 113 -24.47 12.05 3.04
CA ALA A 113 -24.34 12.02 1.58
C ALA A 113 -23.43 13.11 1.02
N ALA A 114 -23.49 14.32 1.58
CA ALA A 114 -22.63 15.43 1.16
C ALA A 114 -21.18 15.16 1.57
N GLY A 115 -20.98 14.66 2.78
CA GLY A 115 -19.70 14.21 3.32
C GLY A 115 -19.04 13.12 2.47
N ARG A 116 -19.79 12.07 2.08
CA ARG A 116 -19.28 11.01 1.17
C ARG A 116 -18.83 11.58 -0.17
N LYS A 117 -19.61 12.49 -0.75
CA LYS A 117 -19.25 13.15 -2.01
C LYS A 117 -17.96 13.94 -1.86
N ARG A 118 -17.87 14.80 -0.83
CA ARG A 118 -16.66 15.60 -0.56
C ARG A 118 -15.44 14.71 -0.34
N LEU A 119 -15.58 13.63 0.43
CA LEU A 119 -14.50 12.68 0.65
C LEU A 119 -14.03 12.04 -0.67
N LYS A 120 -14.96 11.64 -1.54
CA LYS A 120 -14.64 11.11 -2.87
C LYS A 120 -13.86 12.12 -3.71
N ASP A 121 -14.27 13.39 -3.69
CA ASP A 121 -13.60 14.46 -4.43
C ASP A 121 -12.17 14.70 -3.90
N VAL A 122 -11.97 14.68 -2.57
CA VAL A 122 -10.63 14.78 -1.96
C VAL A 122 -9.75 13.58 -2.31
N VAL A 123 -10.32 12.37 -2.35
CA VAL A 123 -9.59 11.17 -2.80
C VAL A 123 -9.19 11.30 -4.26
N ALA A 124 -10.09 11.75 -5.13
CA ALA A 124 -9.79 12.00 -6.53
C ALA A 124 -8.68 13.05 -6.71
N LEU A 125 -8.74 14.16 -5.96
CA LEU A 125 -7.72 15.20 -5.96
C LEU A 125 -6.34 14.64 -5.60
N ARG A 126 -6.23 13.85 -4.52
CA ARG A 126 -4.97 13.22 -4.11
C ARG A 126 -4.38 12.31 -5.19
N TYR A 127 -5.22 11.56 -5.91
CA TYR A 127 -4.78 10.71 -7.02
C TYR A 127 -4.32 11.52 -8.23
N ALA A 128 -4.99 12.63 -8.54
CA ALA A 128 -4.60 13.53 -9.61
C ALA A 128 -3.26 14.22 -9.32
N GLU A 129 -3.07 14.71 -8.09
CA GLU A 129 -1.81 15.31 -7.64
C GLU A 129 -0.66 14.30 -7.66
N GLU A 130 -0.88 13.05 -7.22
CA GLU A 130 0.17 12.01 -7.33
C GLU A 130 0.54 11.74 -8.80
N HIS A 131 -0.43 11.72 -9.72
CA HIS A 131 -0.15 11.59 -11.15
C HIS A 131 0.63 12.78 -11.70
N ALA A 132 0.30 14.00 -11.28
CA ALA A 132 1.02 15.21 -11.67
C ALA A 132 2.50 15.13 -11.22
N VAL A 133 2.76 14.72 -9.97
CA VAL A 133 4.12 14.52 -9.44
C VAL A 133 4.92 13.54 -10.31
N ARG A 134 4.33 12.41 -10.71
CA ARG A 134 4.98 11.44 -11.62
C ARG A 134 5.29 12.06 -12.98
N TYR A 135 4.29 12.73 -13.56
CA TYR A 135 4.44 13.33 -14.88
C TYR A 135 5.54 14.41 -14.89
N GLU A 136 5.58 15.27 -13.89
CA GLU A 136 6.57 16.33 -13.78
C GLU A 136 7.99 15.79 -13.54
N SER A 137 8.13 14.76 -12.70
CA SER A 137 9.43 14.14 -12.42
C SER A 137 10.01 13.37 -13.62
N LEU A 138 9.18 12.64 -14.38
CA LEU A 138 9.63 11.88 -15.55
C LEU A 138 9.81 12.74 -16.81
N GLY A 139 8.87 13.66 -17.06
CA GLY A 139 8.78 14.37 -18.34
C GLY A 139 9.43 15.76 -18.34
N LEU A 140 9.25 16.53 -17.26
CA LEU A 140 9.55 17.96 -17.26
C LEU A 140 10.87 18.31 -16.59
N ALA A 141 11.26 17.62 -15.52
CA ALA A 141 12.53 17.84 -14.84
C ALA A 141 13.76 17.63 -15.76
N PRO A 142 13.86 16.54 -16.56
CA PRO A 142 14.95 16.38 -17.52
C PRO A 142 14.95 17.45 -18.62
N LEU A 143 13.77 17.87 -19.09
CA LEU A 143 13.63 18.90 -20.13
C LEU A 143 14.05 20.29 -19.62
N ARG A 144 13.64 20.66 -18.40
CA ARG A 144 14.06 21.90 -17.73
C ARG A 144 15.57 21.94 -17.50
N ARG A 145 16.21 20.80 -17.20
CA ARG A 145 17.68 20.70 -17.11
C ARG A 145 18.36 21.02 -18.45
N LYS A 146 17.86 20.46 -19.56
CA LYS A 146 18.39 20.76 -20.90
C LYS A 146 18.32 22.26 -21.22
N LEU A 147 17.20 22.91 -20.88
CA LEU A 147 17.03 24.35 -21.11
C LEU A 147 17.91 25.23 -20.19
N LYS A 148 18.02 24.91 -18.89
CA LYS A 148 18.90 25.66 -17.97
C LYS A 148 20.39 25.54 -18.30
N GLY A 149 20.81 24.42 -18.91
CA GLY A 149 22.18 24.19 -19.35
C GLY A 149 22.53 24.80 -20.72
N THR A 150 21.56 25.40 -21.43
CA THR A 150 21.80 26.04 -22.73
C THR A 150 21.98 27.54 -22.54
N PRO A 151 23.21 28.10 -22.66
CA PRO A 151 23.42 29.54 -22.54
C PRO A 151 22.73 30.31 -23.69
N PRO A 152 22.20 31.52 -23.43
CA PRO A 152 21.52 32.32 -24.44
C PRO A 152 22.55 32.99 -25.37
N SER A 153 23.07 32.28 -26.37
CA SER A 153 24.00 32.87 -27.36
C SER A 153 23.99 32.23 -28.75
N SER A 154 22.97 31.45 -29.13
CA SER A 154 22.95 30.80 -30.45
C SER A 154 21.63 31.00 -31.21
N LEU A 155 21.26 32.28 -31.41
CA LEU A 155 20.40 32.74 -32.50
C LEU A 155 20.98 34.04 -33.06
#